data_AF-A0A7V0IVQ3-F1
#
_entry.id   AF-A0A7V0IVQ3-F1
#
_cell.length_a   1.000
_cell.length_b   1.000
_cell.length_c   1.000
_cell.angle_alpha   90.00
_cell.angle_beta   90.00
_cell.angle_gamma   90.00
#
_symmetry.space_group_name_H-M   'P 1'
#
loop_
_entity.id
_entity.type
_entity.pdbx_description
1 polymer ?
#
loop_
_entity_poly.entity_id
_entity_poly.type
_entity_poly.pdbx_seq_one_letter_code
_entity_poly.pdbx_strand_id
1 'polypeptide(L)'
;MMTVTREKTLEMLHDYLEGKISKEIVHQWALKIVVSNEFDKLRVEDELLSETVHALFDLHHEGGDEKFNPTIEELEYYKNCLEGKIKFKK
;
A
#
# COMPACT_ATOMS: atom_id res chain seq x y z
N MET A 1 -14.29 -11.37 -6.96
CA MET A 1 -13.50 -10.99 -5.77
C MET A 1 -12.10 -10.68 -6.24
N MET A 2 -11.54 -9.56 -5.80
CA MET A 2 -10.16 -9.19 -6.13
C MET A 2 -9.31 -9.61 -4.95
N THR A 3 -8.69 -10.79 -5.03
CA THR A 3 -7.83 -11.28 -3.95
C THR A 3 -6.54 -10.46 -3.94
N VAL A 4 -6.25 -9.86 -2.79
CA VAL A 4 -5.01 -9.10 -2.57
C VAL A 4 -3.88 -10.07 -2.28
N THR A 5 -2.79 -9.95 -3.01
CA THR A 5 -1.59 -10.78 -2.80
C THR A 5 -0.37 -9.89 -2.54
N ARG A 6 0.67 -10.49 -1.95
CA ARG A 6 1.97 -9.83 -1.76
C ARG A 6 2.58 -9.42 -3.08
N GLU A 7 2.51 -10.28 -4.10
CA GLU A 7 3.05 -10.00 -5.43
C GLU A 7 2.37 -8.79 -6.05
N LYS A 8 1.03 -8.73 -6.01
CA LYS A 8 0.31 -7.61 -6.61
C LYS A 8 0.55 -6.31 -5.85
N THR A 9 0.62 -6.37 -4.51
CA THR A 9 0.89 -5.18 -3.70
C THR A 9 2.30 -4.67 -3.94
N LEU A 10 3.28 -5.57 -4.03
CA LEU A 10 4.65 -5.21 -4.37
C LEU A 10 4.74 -4.60 -5.79
N GLU A 11 4.04 -5.16 -6.77
CA GLU A 11 3.96 -4.60 -8.13
C GLU A 11 3.41 -3.17 -8.11
N MET A 12 2.28 -2.93 -7.45
CA MET A 12 1.66 -1.60 -7.36
C MET A 12 2.56 -0.58 -6.65
N LEU A 13 3.18 -1.00 -5.55
CA LEU A 13 4.13 -0.16 -4.79
C LEU A 13 5.37 0.17 -5.64
N HIS A 14 5.92 -0.82 -6.33
CA HIS A 14 7.08 -0.68 -7.18
C HIS A 14 6.81 0.24 -8.36
N ASP A 15 5.71 0.03 -9.08
CA ASP A 15 5.34 0.84 -10.22
C ASP A 15 5.04 2.28 -9.82
N TYR A 16 4.49 2.51 -8.63
CA TYR A 16 4.31 3.86 -8.09
C TYR A 16 5.66 4.54 -7.78
N LEU A 17 6.55 3.85 -7.06
CA LEU A 17 7.89 4.39 -6.72
C LEU A 17 8.75 4.69 -7.96
N GLU A 18 8.59 3.92 -9.04
CA GLU A 18 9.27 4.17 -10.32
C GLU A 18 8.56 5.22 -11.20
N GLY A 19 7.44 5.78 -10.75
CA GLY A 19 6.68 6.78 -11.49
C GLY A 19 5.96 6.23 -12.73
N LYS A 20 5.79 4.91 -12.84
CA LYS A 20 5.08 4.26 -13.96
C LYS A 20 3.57 4.42 -13.85
N ILE A 21 3.05 4.49 -12.63
CA ILE A 21 1.63 4.75 -12.35
C ILE A 21 1.50 5.99 -11.47
N SER A 22 0.40 6.71 -11.65
CA SER A 22 0.12 7.89 -10.85
C SER A 22 -0.36 7.53 -9.45
N LYS A 23 -0.24 8.50 -8.55
CA LYS A 23 -0.82 8.47 -7.20
C LYS A 23 -2.29 8.07 -7.21
N GLU A 24 -3.06 8.65 -8.13
CA GLU A 24 -4.49 8.35 -8.30
C GLU A 24 -4.75 6.87 -8.63
N ILE A 25 -3.95 6.28 -9.53
CA ILE A 25 -4.13 4.87 -9.92
C ILE A 25 -3.91 3.96 -8.71
N VAL A 26 -2.86 4.19 -7.94
CA VAL A 26 -2.52 3.38 -6.78
C VAL A 26 -3.54 3.57 -5.65
N HIS A 27 -3.98 4.81 -5.41
CA HIS A 27 -5.02 5.14 -4.44
C HIS A 27 -6.33 4.43 -4.78
N GLN A 28 -6.81 4.52 -6.03
CA GLN A 28 -8.05 3.88 -6.45
C GLN A 28 -7.99 2.35 -6.36
N TRP A 29 -6.81 1.76 -6.58
CA TRP A 29 -6.61 0.33 -6.38
C TRP A 29 -6.68 -0.04 -4.89
N ALA A 30 -5.98 0.69 -4.02
CA ALA A 30 -5.98 0.44 -2.58
C ALA A 30 -7.35 0.70 -1.95
N LEU A 31 -8.07 1.76 -2.37
CA LEU A 31 -9.42 2.08 -1.93
C LEU A 31 -10.38 0.90 -2.14
N LYS A 32 -10.36 0.26 -3.31
CA LYS A 32 -11.22 -0.90 -3.62
C LYS A 32 -10.98 -2.07 -2.68
N ILE A 33 -9.76 -2.21 -2.17
CA ILE A 33 -9.39 -3.23 -1.20
C ILE A 33 -9.90 -2.83 0.18
N VAL A 34 -9.57 -1.62 0.64
CA VAL A 34 -9.87 -1.13 1.99
C VAL A 34 -11.39 -1.12 2.27
N VAL A 35 -12.21 -0.79 1.27
CA VAL A 35 -13.68 -0.83 1.41
C VAL A 35 -14.30 -2.23 1.25
N SER A 36 -13.48 -3.25 1.00
CA SER A 36 -13.95 -4.63 0.86
C SER A 36 -13.96 -5.37 2.20
N ASN A 37 -14.89 -6.32 2.34
CA ASN A 37 -14.95 -7.21 3.51
C ASN A 37 -13.71 -8.11 3.67
N GLU A 38 -12.82 -8.18 2.68
CA GLU A 38 -11.59 -8.98 2.74
C GLU A 38 -10.46 -8.25 3.48
N PHE A 39 -10.52 -6.92 3.60
CA PHE A 39 -9.47 -6.14 4.24
C PHE A 39 -9.38 -6.39 5.75
N ASP A 40 -10.51 -6.55 6.44
CA ASP A 40 -10.51 -6.87 7.87
C ASP A 40 -9.84 -8.21 8.17
N LYS A 41 -9.99 -9.20 7.27
CA LYS A 41 -9.30 -10.49 7.38
C LYS A 41 -7.82 -10.33 7.11
N LEU A 42 -7.47 -9.57 6.07
CA LEU A 42 -6.09 -9.29 5.70
C LEU A 42 -5.29 -8.67 6.86
N ARG A 43 -5.90 -7.76 7.62
CA ARG A 43 -5.26 -7.12 8.79
C ARG A 43 -4.84 -8.12 9.88
N VAL A 44 -5.55 -9.25 10.00
CA VAL A 44 -5.25 -10.30 10.98
C VAL A 44 -4.25 -11.31 10.42
N GLU A 45 -4.36 -11.65 9.14
CA GLU A 45 -3.57 -12.70 8.51
C GLU A 45 -2.17 -12.23 8.10
N ASP A 46 -2.06 -10.99 7.62
CA ASP A 46 -0.82 -10.42 7.11
C ASP A 46 -0.74 -8.91 7.38
N GLU A 47 -0.26 -8.59 8.58
CA GLU A 47 -0.16 -7.20 9.05
C GLU A 47 0.66 -6.33 8.07
N LEU A 48 1.82 -6.79 7.61
CA LEU A 48 2.67 -6.06 6.65
C LEU A 48 1.90 -5.73 5.37
N LEU A 49 1.21 -6.72 4.81
CA LEU A 49 0.44 -6.54 3.58
C LEU A 49 -0.70 -5.54 3.79
N SER A 50 -1.38 -5.61 4.93
CA SER A 50 -2.45 -4.69 5.28
C SER A 50 -1.97 -3.24 5.48
N GLU A 51 -0.83 -3.04 6.14
CA GLU A 51 -0.22 -1.73 6.39
C GLU A 51 0.28 -1.11 5.08
N THR A 52 0.87 -1.93 4.20
CA THR A 52 1.29 -1.46 2.88
C THR A 52 0.11 -0.99 2.04
N VAL A 53 -0.99 -1.76 2.02
CA VAL A 53 -2.22 -1.35 1.32
C VAL A 53 -2.80 -0.09 1.93
N HIS A 54 -2.78 0.06 3.26
CA HIS A 54 -3.26 1.26 3.93
C HIS A 54 -2.42 2.49 3.53
N ALA A 55 -1.08 2.37 3.53
CA ALA A 55 -0.21 3.45 3.08
C ALA A 55 -0.51 3.84 1.61
N LEU A 56 -0.71 2.86 0.73
CA LEU A 56 -1.08 3.12 -0.66
C LEU A 56 -2.48 3.77 -0.79
N PHE A 57 -3.39 3.50 0.14
CA PHE A 57 -4.68 4.19 0.24
C PHE A 57 -4.50 5.63 0.74
N ASP A 58 -3.62 5.87 1.70
CA ASP A 58 -3.36 7.20 2.27
C ASP A 58 -2.63 8.15 1.31
N LEU A 59 -2.18 7.65 0.15
CA LEU A 59 -1.75 8.45 -0.97
C LEU A 59 -2.92 9.28 -1.54
N HIS A 60 -3.30 10.37 -0.87
CA HIS A 60 -4.42 11.23 -1.24
C HIS A 60 -4.07 12.28 -2.33
N HIS A 61 -4.99 12.58 -3.24
CA HIS A 61 -4.84 13.69 -4.19
C HIS A 61 -4.58 15.04 -3.49
N GLU A 62 -3.76 15.92 -4.10
CA GLU A 62 -3.42 17.25 -3.56
C GLU A 62 -4.68 18.03 -3.13
N GLY A 63 -4.70 18.53 -1.88
CA GLY A 63 -5.76 19.39 -1.34
C GLY A 63 -6.42 18.93 -0.04
N GLY A 64 -6.20 17.69 0.41
CA GLY A 64 -6.50 17.23 1.78
C GLY A 64 -5.29 17.40 2.70
N ASP A 65 -5.51 17.51 4.01
CA ASP A 65 -4.45 17.64 5.03
C ASP A 65 -3.24 16.73 4.71
N GLU A 66 -2.11 17.33 4.32
CA GLU A 66 -0.85 16.62 3.98
C GLU A 66 -0.32 15.73 5.11
N LYS A 67 -0.89 15.87 6.31
CA LYS A 67 -0.55 15.13 7.53
C LYS A 67 -0.64 13.60 7.43
N PHE A 68 -1.36 13.06 6.44
CA PHE A 68 -1.56 11.61 6.32
C PHE A 68 -0.92 11.00 5.08
N ASN A 69 -0.28 11.79 4.21
CA ASN A 69 0.33 11.26 3.01
C ASN A 69 1.66 10.55 3.36
N PRO A 70 1.83 9.26 3.04
CA PRO A 70 3.08 8.58 3.33
C PRO A 70 4.23 9.20 2.53
N THR A 71 5.38 9.25 3.16
CA THR A 71 6.65 9.66 2.56
C THR A 71 7.18 8.57 1.63
N ILE A 72 8.06 8.96 0.69
CA ILE A 72 8.75 8.00 -0.17
C ILE A 72 9.57 7.00 0.67
N GLU A 73 10.19 7.45 1.75
CA GLU A 73 10.97 6.58 2.65
C GLU A 73 10.10 5.50 3.31
N GLU A 74 8.89 5.84 3.74
CA GLU A 74 7.93 4.87 4.30
C GLU A 74 7.51 3.82 3.25
N LEU A 75 7.25 4.27 2.01
CA LEU A 75 6.91 3.36 0.91
C LEU A 75 8.08 2.44 0.53
N GLU A 76 9.31 2.96 0.50
CA GLU A 76 10.51 2.15 0.30
C GLU A 76 10.74 1.15 1.44
N TYR A 77 10.42 1.53 2.68
CA TYR A 77 10.45 0.61 3.81
C TYR A 77 9.49 -0.58 3.61
N TYR A 78 8.22 -0.32 3.27
CA TYR A 78 7.26 -1.39 2.99
C TYR A 78 7.70 -2.28 1.82
N LYS A 79 8.27 -1.70 0.77
CA LYS A 79 8.83 -2.45 -0.37
C LYS A 79 9.93 -3.41 0.10
N ASN A 80 10.90 -2.91 0.86
CA ASN A 80 12.00 -3.72 1.37
C ASN A 80 11.52 -4.83 2.33
N CYS A 81 10.46 -4.57 3.10
CA CYS A 81 9.81 -5.60 3.92
C CYS A 81 9.14 -6.69 3.08
N LEU A 82 8.36 -6.30 2.06
CA LEU A 82 7.67 -7.25 1.16
C LEU A 82 8.66 -8.11 0.35
N GLU A 83 9.79 -7.54 -0.04
CA GLU A 83 10.89 -8.26 -0.70
C GLU A 83 11.70 -9.15 0.25
N GLY A 84 11.43 -9.11 1.57
CA GLY A 84 12.16 -9.87 2.58
C GLY A 84 13.59 -9.37 2.84
N LYS A 85 13.95 -8.17 2.37
CA LYS A 85 15.27 -7.56 2.59
C LYS A 85 15.46 -7.10 4.03
N ILE A 86 14.38 -6.62 4.65
CA ILE A 86 14.36 -6.20 6.05
C ILE A 86 13.13 -6.79 6.76
N LYS A 87 13.25 -7.00 8.08
CA LYS A 87 12.14 -7.50 8.88
C LYS A 87 11.16 -6.36 9.18
N PHE A 88 9.88 -6.60 8.92
CA PHE A 88 8.81 -5.68 9.33
C PHE A 88 8.81 -5.51 10.85
N LYS A 89 8.88 -4.26 11.28
CA LYS A 89 8.77 -3.79 12.66
C LYS A 89 7.79 -2.62 12.66
N LYS A 90 6.84 -2.66 13.57
CA LYS A 90 5.84 -1.63 13.78
C LYS A 90 6.26 -0.73 14.94
#